data_AF-A0A2D9RZF0-F1
#
_entry.id   AF-A0A2D9RZF0-F1
#
_cell.length_a   1.000
_cell.length_b   1.000
_cell.length_c   1.000
_cell.angle_alpha   90.00
_cell.angle_beta   90.00
_cell.angle_gamma   90.00
#
_symmetry.space_group_name_H-M   'P 1'
#
loop_
_entity.id
_entity.type
_entity.pdbx_description
1 polymer ?
#
loop_
_entity_poly.entity_id
_entity_poly.type
_entity_poly.pdbx_seq_one_letter_code
_entity_poly.pdbx_strand_id
1 'polypeptide(L)'
;MAIKHRVLALMVVIICNGCHTSETRYNAIDVAGFSDVIKHWNDQNHRDPQPRYALHQIRLIANNILRYQRASGGWPENINPLRIMSEQEIARQAALFNATDTSFDNRNIYPQIRYLAEVFQQTHETKYQQAVIRGLKFILSVQLANGGFTHSPPSTERYYGHITIMDDVMAGVLGLLQEIRLGSERFNFLPVELVKQLSEAHSRGDALLLDLQVKTGGELTIWAGQYDAISLLPTQARPFELASLVSRESVDVVRYLMSDPMPAARKRLAIHGAVAWFKKYALTGIDMVKVEAEPVRYKYHTSNWDRVMVATDDSPPIWARFYDLVTQQPILANRQGQRVETLAQISRERRTGYDWYGRWPAPLLTDEYNAWQQKHAADVANTQ
;
A
#
# COMPACT_ATOMS: atom_id res chain seq x y z
N MET A 1 54.31 -29.36 67.66
CA MET A 1 53.46 -30.38 67.03
C MET A 1 52.41 -29.65 66.20
N ALA A 2 52.57 -29.64 64.88
CA ALA A 2 51.79 -28.80 63.97
C ALA A 2 50.48 -29.48 63.56
N ILE A 3 49.34 -28.82 63.76
CA ILE A 3 48.04 -29.26 63.22
C ILE A 3 47.59 -28.22 62.21
N LYS A 4 47.82 -28.51 60.92
CA LYS A 4 47.34 -27.71 59.79
C LYS A 4 45.82 -27.88 59.67
N HIS A 5 45.06 -26.81 59.91
CA HIS A 5 43.64 -26.76 59.58
C HIS A 5 43.49 -26.34 58.11
N ARG A 6 42.92 -27.23 57.30
CA ARG A 6 42.50 -26.92 55.92
C ARG A 6 41.13 -26.24 55.98
N VAL A 7 41.07 -24.97 55.60
CA VAL A 7 39.82 -24.25 55.36
C VAL A 7 39.36 -24.57 53.95
N LEU A 8 38.22 -25.25 53.82
CA LEU A 8 37.57 -25.58 52.56
C LEU A 8 36.77 -24.34 52.11
N ALA A 9 37.24 -23.65 51.09
CA ALA A 9 36.51 -22.54 50.48
C ALA A 9 35.38 -23.10 49.59
N LEU A 10 34.13 -22.95 50.04
CA LEU A 10 32.94 -23.26 49.27
C LEU A 10 32.63 -22.05 48.36
N MET A 11 33.15 -22.04 47.13
CA MET A 11 32.69 -21.11 46.09
C MET A 11 31.29 -21.54 45.65
N VAL A 12 30.27 -20.82 46.12
CA VAL A 12 28.93 -20.88 45.55
C VAL A 12 28.97 -20.13 44.22
N VAL A 13 29.10 -20.88 43.12
CA VAL A 13 28.88 -20.35 41.77
C VAL A 13 27.38 -20.19 41.60
N ILE A 14 26.89 -18.95 41.74
CA ILE A 14 25.55 -18.58 41.29
C ILE A 14 25.60 -18.57 39.76
N ILE A 15 25.21 -19.68 39.15
CA ILE A 15 24.92 -19.72 37.72
C ILE A 15 23.60 -18.98 37.54
N CYS A 16 23.68 -17.68 37.25
CA CYS A 16 22.58 -16.97 36.61
C CYS A 16 22.36 -17.64 35.25
N ASN A 17 21.48 -18.64 35.21
CA ASN A 17 20.92 -19.11 33.95
C ASN A 17 20.29 -17.90 33.28
N GLY A 18 20.89 -17.47 32.18
CA GLY A 18 20.43 -16.34 31.41
C GLY A 18 18.95 -16.50 31.07
N CYS A 19 18.20 -15.41 31.23
CA CYS A 19 17.03 -15.18 30.41
C CYS A 19 17.50 -15.04 28.95
N HIS A 20 17.87 -16.15 28.31
CA HIS A 20 17.75 -16.26 26.88
C HIS A 20 16.25 -16.31 26.59
N THR A 21 15.69 -15.14 26.34
CA THR A 21 14.32 -14.97 25.88
C THR A 21 14.12 -15.86 24.65
N SER A 22 13.18 -16.79 24.79
CA SER A 22 12.62 -17.69 23.78
C SER A 22 11.97 -16.89 22.62
N GLU A 23 12.74 -16.13 21.85
CA GLU A 23 12.25 -15.35 20.70
C GLU A 23 12.49 -16.05 19.36
N THR A 24 13.18 -17.20 19.33
CA THR A 24 13.31 -18.06 18.15
C THR A 24 12.11 -18.98 17.92
N ARG A 25 11.02 -18.83 18.69
CA ARG A 25 9.85 -19.72 18.64
C ARG A 25 8.90 -19.44 17.47
N TYR A 26 8.95 -18.25 16.89
CA TYR A 26 8.01 -17.82 15.85
C TYR A 26 8.70 -17.66 14.50
N ASN A 27 7.96 -17.95 13.44
CA ASN A 27 8.42 -17.70 12.08
C ASN A 27 8.33 -16.20 11.79
N ALA A 28 9.37 -15.66 11.15
CA ALA A 28 9.37 -14.27 10.71
C ALA A 28 8.20 -14.02 9.77
N ILE A 29 7.55 -12.86 9.94
CA ILE A 29 6.44 -12.42 9.10
C ILE A 29 6.96 -11.33 8.17
N ASP A 30 6.63 -11.44 6.89
CA ASP A 30 7.00 -10.45 5.89
C ASP A 30 6.40 -9.07 6.22
N VAL A 31 7.19 -8.03 5.94
CA VAL A 31 6.86 -6.62 6.16
C VAL A 31 6.92 -5.80 4.87
N ALA A 32 7.03 -6.44 3.70
CA ALA A 32 7.01 -5.75 2.41
C ALA A 32 5.76 -4.89 2.22
N GLY A 33 4.61 -5.31 2.77
CA GLY A 33 3.37 -4.54 2.79
C GLY A 33 3.46 -3.21 3.55
N PHE A 34 4.46 -3.02 4.42
CA PHE A 34 4.71 -1.77 5.14
C PHE A 34 5.80 -0.90 4.47
N SER A 35 6.35 -1.31 3.33
CA SER A 35 7.50 -0.62 2.71
C SER A 35 7.24 0.86 2.48
N ASP A 36 6.03 1.23 2.07
CA ASP A 36 5.66 2.61 1.78
C ASP A 36 5.50 3.46 3.05
N VAL A 37 4.71 3.02 4.02
CA VAL A 37 4.58 3.71 5.31
C VAL A 37 5.93 3.81 6.05
N ILE A 38 6.81 2.82 5.92
CA ILE A 38 8.17 2.85 6.48
C ILE A 38 9.02 3.91 5.77
N LYS A 39 8.96 3.97 4.43
CA LYS A 39 9.67 4.99 3.64
C LYS A 39 9.23 6.38 4.09
N HIS A 40 7.93 6.64 4.12
CA HIS A 40 7.37 7.93 4.51
C HIS A 40 7.67 8.30 5.97
N TRP A 41 7.62 7.34 6.89
CA TRP A 41 8.10 7.56 8.26
C TRP A 41 9.55 8.08 8.29
N ASN A 42 10.45 7.43 7.55
CA ASN A 42 11.87 7.79 7.52
C ASN A 42 12.11 9.16 6.87
N ASP A 43 11.34 9.50 5.84
CA ASP A 43 11.40 10.80 5.17
C ASP A 43 10.94 11.95 6.11
N GLN A 44 10.01 11.68 7.03
CA GLN A 44 9.51 12.65 8.01
C GLN A 44 10.38 12.78 9.26
N ASN A 45 11.01 11.70 9.72
CA ASN A 45 11.69 11.63 11.01
C ASN A 45 13.22 11.68 10.92
N HIS A 46 13.76 11.97 9.73
CA HIS A 46 15.19 11.89 9.42
C HIS A 46 15.71 10.44 9.52
N ARG A 47 16.65 10.06 8.65
CA ARG A 47 17.19 8.69 8.55
C ARG A 47 18.16 8.35 9.69
N ASP A 48 17.90 8.81 10.91
CA ASP A 48 18.70 8.39 12.04
C ASP A 48 18.51 6.89 12.24
N PRO A 49 19.59 6.13 12.56
CA PRO A 49 19.51 4.70 12.82
C PRO A 49 18.78 4.49 14.14
N GLN A 50 17.46 4.47 14.06
CA GLN A 50 16.57 4.15 15.17
C GLN A 50 16.58 2.64 15.36
N PRO A 51 16.73 2.13 16.60
CA PRO A 51 16.66 0.70 16.87
C PRO A 51 15.36 0.08 16.33
N ARG A 52 15.47 -1.12 15.75
CA ARG A 52 14.35 -1.86 15.17
C ARG A 52 14.31 -3.28 15.71
N TYR A 53 13.10 -3.81 15.86
CA TYR A 53 12.89 -5.21 16.10
C TYR A 53 13.31 -6.05 14.88
N ALA A 54 13.89 -7.22 15.14
CA ALA A 54 14.12 -8.23 14.13
C ALA A 54 12.79 -8.86 13.69
N LEU A 55 12.72 -9.38 12.46
CA LEU A 55 11.46 -9.85 11.87
C LEU A 55 10.83 -11.05 12.60
N HIS A 56 11.63 -11.84 13.34
CA HIS A 56 11.13 -12.95 14.17
C HIS A 56 10.52 -12.47 15.49
N GLN A 57 10.71 -11.21 15.88
CA GLN A 57 10.12 -10.60 17.07
C GLN A 57 8.66 -10.18 16.83
N ILE A 58 7.86 -11.10 16.29
CA ILE A 58 6.53 -10.83 15.72
C ILE A 58 5.58 -10.20 16.74
N ARG A 59 5.67 -10.60 18.01
CA ARG A 59 4.82 -10.07 19.10
C ARG A 59 5.14 -8.60 19.40
N LEU A 60 6.42 -8.22 19.36
CA LEU A 60 6.87 -6.85 19.64
C LEU A 60 6.44 -5.91 18.52
N ILE A 61 6.59 -6.35 17.26
CA ILE A 61 6.11 -5.62 16.07
C ILE A 61 4.57 -5.51 16.11
N ALA A 62 3.86 -6.60 16.40
CA ALA A 62 2.40 -6.59 16.51
C ALA A 62 1.90 -5.67 17.63
N ASN A 63 2.57 -5.64 18.78
CA ASN A 63 2.23 -4.73 19.87
C ASN A 63 2.41 -3.26 19.46
N ASN A 64 3.38 -2.92 18.61
CA ASN A 64 3.45 -1.58 18.03
C ASN A 64 2.22 -1.29 17.17
N ILE A 65 1.86 -2.20 16.26
CA ILE A 65 0.66 -2.03 15.43
C ILE A 65 -0.59 -1.80 16.29
N LEU A 66 -0.75 -2.53 17.39
CA LEU A 66 -1.86 -2.34 18.33
C LEU A 66 -1.88 -0.95 18.97
N ARG A 67 -0.71 -0.41 19.36
CA ARG A 67 -0.61 0.91 20.00
C ARG A 67 -1.10 2.04 19.10
N TYR A 68 -0.97 1.88 17.79
CA TYR A 68 -1.42 2.87 16.81
C TYR A 68 -2.87 2.67 16.36
N GLN A 69 -3.55 1.58 16.73
CA GLN A 69 -4.95 1.38 16.35
C GLN A 69 -5.85 2.35 17.12
N ARG A 70 -6.66 3.13 16.40
CA ARG A 70 -7.62 4.06 16.99
C ARG A 70 -8.87 3.33 17.48
N ALA A 71 -9.68 4.01 18.29
CA ALA A 71 -10.96 3.50 18.79
C ALA A 71 -11.91 3.10 17.66
N SER A 72 -11.83 3.78 16.50
CA SER A 72 -12.56 3.44 15.29
C SER A 72 -12.15 2.09 14.68
N GLY A 73 -10.97 1.57 15.02
CA GLY A 73 -10.38 0.36 14.46
C GLY A 73 -9.39 0.60 13.33
N GLY A 74 -9.32 1.83 12.79
CA GLY A 74 -8.34 2.21 11.77
C GLY A 74 -6.97 2.59 12.36
N TRP A 75 -6.04 2.95 11.48
CA TRP A 75 -4.68 3.37 11.83
C TRP A 75 -4.32 4.72 11.19
N PRO A 76 -3.50 5.54 11.85
CA PRO A 76 -2.81 6.62 11.16
C PRO A 76 -1.86 6.05 10.10
N GLU A 77 -1.61 6.81 9.05
CA GLU A 77 -0.66 6.44 7.99
C GLU A 77 0.79 6.69 8.39
N ASN A 78 1.71 6.23 7.53
CA ASN A 78 3.13 6.57 7.61
C ASN A 78 3.82 6.15 8.93
N ILE A 79 3.36 5.06 9.56
CA ILE A 79 3.96 4.49 10.78
C ILE A 79 4.90 3.34 10.44
N ASN A 80 6.11 3.38 10.99
CA ASN A 80 7.05 2.25 10.92
C ASN A 80 6.79 1.25 12.08
N PRO A 81 6.23 0.05 11.83
CA PRO A 81 5.89 -0.90 12.88
C PRO A 81 7.11 -1.57 13.54
N LEU A 82 8.29 -1.49 12.91
CA LEU A 82 9.51 -2.15 13.38
C LEU A 82 10.24 -1.39 14.49
N ARG A 83 9.86 -0.14 14.76
CA ARG A 83 10.60 0.71 15.72
C ARG A 83 10.54 0.19 17.14
N ILE A 84 11.65 0.30 17.87
CA ILE A 84 11.60 0.22 19.33
C ILE A 84 11.12 1.57 19.85
N MET A 85 9.95 1.58 20.51
CA MET A 85 9.33 2.80 21.04
C MET A 85 9.79 3.06 22.48
N SER A 86 10.04 4.33 22.81
CA SER A 86 10.23 4.82 24.17
C SER A 86 8.93 4.78 24.98
N GLU A 87 9.03 4.78 26.31
CA GLU A 87 7.85 4.86 27.19
C GLU A 87 7.01 6.11 26.93
N GLN A 88 7.65 7.23 26.60
CA GLN A 88 6.97 8.48 26.26
C GLN A 88 6.17 8.36 24.95
N GLU A 89 6.73 7.73 23.92
CA GLU A 89 6.00 7.46 22.67
C GLU A 89 4.81 6.53 22.92
N ILE A 90 4.98 5.49 23.76
CA ILE A 90 3.90 4.58 24.14
C ILE A 90 2.78 5.33 24.85
N ALA A 91 3.10 6.15 25.86
CA ALA A 91 2.13 6.95 26.59
C ALA A 91 1.40 7.95 25.67
N ARG A 92 2.13 8.56 24.73
CA ARG A 92 1.55 9.45 23.72
C ARG A 92 0.54 8.73 22.83
N GLN A 93 0.85 7.53 22.34
CA GLN A 93 -0.09 6.78 21.52
C GLN A 93 -1.33 6.34 22.29
N ALA A 94 -1.19 5.98 23.57
CA ALA A 94 -2.34 5.69 24.43
C ALA A 94 -3.28 6.91 24.56
N ALA A 95 -2.74 8.12 24.68
CA ALA A 95 -3.53 9.36 24.71
C ALA A 95 -4.24 9.67 23.38
N LEU A 96 -3.76 9.12 22.25
CA LEU A 96 -4.33 9.28 20.92
C LEU A 96 -5.36 8.20 20.56
N PHE A 97 -5.78 7.35 21.50
CA PHE A 97 -6.71 6.26 21.22
C PHE A 97 -8.00 6.73 20.52
N ASN A 98 -8.58 7.87 20.92
CA ASN A 98 -9.79 8.43 20.32
C ASN A 98 -9.54 9.40 19.15
N ALA A 99 -8.31 9.50 18.65
CA ALA A 99 -8.01 10.38 17.51
C ALA A 99 -8.69 9.89 16.22
N THR A 100 -9.02 10.84 15.34
CA THR A 100 -9.71 10.62 14.05
C THR A 100 -8.77 10.79 12.86
N ASP A 101 -7.48 10.51 13.04
CA ASP A 101 -6.39 10.69 12.07
C ASP A 101 -6.15 9.44 11.21
N THR A 102 -7.19 8.65 10.94
CA THR A 102 -7.07 7.41 10.17
C THR A 102 -7.01 7.66 8.66
N SER A 103 -6.26 6.83 7.93
CA SER A 103 -6.15 6.95 6.47
C SER A 103 -5.81 5.63 5.80
N PHE A 104 -6.27 5.46 4.55
CA PHE A 104 -5.84 4.36 3.67
C PHE A 104 -4.60 4.71 2.83
N ASP A 105 -4.18 5.98 2.82
CA ASP A 105 -3.05 6.48 2.04
C ASP A 105 -1.75 5.72 2.35
N ASN A 106 -0.86 5.67 1.36
CA ASN A 106 0.43 4.96 1.42
C ASN A 106 0.27 3.48 1.81
N ARG A 107 -0.76 2.82 1.25
CA ARG A 107 -1.05 1.38 1.43
C ARG A 107 -1.33 1.01 2.89
N ASN A 108 -2.06 1.84 3.61
CA ASN A 108 -2.31 1.68 5.04
C ASN A 108 -3.54 0.81 5.35
N ILE A 109 -3.65 0.38 6.62
CA ILE A 109 -4.73 -0.43 7.22
C ILE A 109 -4.68 -1.91 6.84
N TYR A 110 -4.69 -2.26 5.56
CA TYR A 110 -4.74 -3.67 5.15
C TYR A 110 -3.46 -4.47 5.45
N PRO A 111 -2.22 -3.91 5.43
CA PRO A 111 -1.04 -4.65 5.87
C PRO A 111 -1.06 -4.92 7.39
N GLN A 112 -1.56 -3.97 8.19
CA GLN A 112 -1.74 -4.13 9.63
C GLN A 112 -2.68 -5.31 9.92
N ILE A 113 -3.82 -5.37 9.22
CA ILE A 113 -4.78 -6.47 9.38
C ILE A 113 -4.14 -7.81 9.01
N ARG A 114 -3.43 -7.90 7.86
CA ARG A 114 -2.75 -9.14 7.45
C ARG A 114 -1.67 -9.58 8.43
N TYR A 115 -0.86 -8.64 8.91
CA TYR A 115 0.22 -8.93 9.86
C TYR A 115 -0.34 -9.41 11.20
N LEU A 116 -1.35 -8.71 11.75
CA LEU A 116 -1.99 -9.11 13.01
C LEU A 116 -2.69 -10.47 12.91
N ALA A 117 -3.30 -10.78 11.77
CA ALA A 117 -3.90 -12.08 11.54
C ALA A 117 -2.85 -13.20 11.53
N GLU A 118 -1.71 -12.99 10.86
CA GLU A 118 -0.58 -13.94 10.88
C GLU A 118 0.00 -14.15 12.28
N VAL A 119 0.17 -13.06 13.04
CA VAL A 119 0.61 -13.14 14.44
C VAL A 119 -0.37 -13.96 15.26
N PHE A 120 -1.68 -13.77 15.07
CA PHE A 120 -2.70 -14.57 15.76
C PHE A 120 -2.61 -16.06 15.38
N GLN A 121 -2.38 -16.40 14.12
CA GLN A 121 -2.22 -17.80 13.71
C GLN A 121 -1.04 -18.49 14.41
N GLN A 122 0.05 -17.77 14.65
CA GLN A 122 1.23 -18.33 15.33
C GLN A 122 1.15 -18.30 16.87
N THR A 123 0.42 -17.34 17.45
CA THR A 123 0.44 -17.07 18.91
C THR A 123 -0.85 -17.46 19.63
N HIS A 124 -1.98 -17.48 18.91
CA HIS A 124 -3.34 -17.58 19.44
C HIS A 124 -3.70 -16.51 20.51
N GLU A 125 -2.95 -15.39 20.58
CA GLU A 125 -3.26 -14.30 21.50
C GLU A 125 -4.47 -13.50 21.01
N THR A 126 -5.58 -13.61 21.74
CA THR A 126 -6.90 -13.04 21.36
C THR A 126 -6.90 -11.53 21.12
N LYS A 127 -5.98 -10.77 21.72
CA LYS A 127 -5.83 -9.32 21.46
C LYS A 127 -5.54 -9.01 19.98
N TYR A 128 -4.81 -9.87 19.28
CA TYR A 128 -4.50 -9.69 17.86
C TYR A 128 -5.71 -10.02 16.99
N GLN A 129 -6.42 -11.11 17.29
CA GLN A 129 -7.71 -11.44 16.67
C GLN A 129 -8.72 -10.29 16.82
N GLN A 130 -8.88 -9.75 18.03
CA GLN A 130 -9.78 -8.63 18.31
C GLN A 130 -9.40 -7.39 17.50
N ALA A 131 -8.10 -7.10 17.38
CA ALA A 131 -7.62 -5.97 16.59
C ALA A 131 -7.87 -6.13 15.09
N VAL A 132 -7.71 -7.35 14.55
CA VAL A 132 -8.10 -7.68 13.17
C VAL A 132 -9.59 -7.40 12.96
N ILE A 133 -10.45 -7.93 13.83
CA ILE A 133 -11.91 -7.73 13.74
C ILE A 133 -12.27 -6.24 13.81
N ARG A 134 -11.62 -5.46 14.67
CA ARG A 134 -11.80 -4.00 14.72
C ARG A 134 -11.39 -3.32 13.42
N GLY A 135 -10.26 -3.69 12.82
CA GLY A 135 -9.82 -3.15 11.53
C GLY A 135 -10.78 -3.47 10.38
N LEU A 136 -11.32 -4.69 10.36
CA LEU A 136 -12.32 -5.09 9.35
C LEU A 136 -13.66 -4.36 9.56
N LYS A 137 -14.09 -4.18 10.81
CA LYS A 137 -15.27 -3.37 11.14
C LYS A 137 -15.08 -1.89 10.80
N PHE A 138 -13.86 -1.36 10.95
CA PHE A 138 -13.52 -0.02 10.47
C PHE A 138 -13.76 0.09 8.97
N ILE A 139 -13.19 -0.83 8.17
CA ILE A 139 -13.40 -0.87 6.71
C ILE A 139 -14.90 -0.88 6.36
N LEU A 140 -15.68 -1.75 7.01
CA LEU A 140 -17.14 -1.79 6.80
C LEU A 140 -17.82 -0.46 7.14
N SER A 141 -17.41 0.18 8.25
CA SER A 141 -18.03 1.42 8.72
C SER A 141 -17.73 2.64 7.85
N VAL A 142 -16.63 2.63 7.11
CA VAL A 142 -16.18 3.76 6.27
C VAL A 142 -16.40 3.55 4.78
N GLN A 143 -16.91 2.37 4.36
CA GLN A 143 -17.31 2.17 2.97
C GLN A 143 -18.51 3.08 2.66
N LEU A 144 -18.39 3.87 1.60
CA LEU A 144 -19.48 4.69 1.10
C LEU A 144 -20.63 3.82 0.58
N ALA A 145 -21.85 4.39 0.54
CA ALA A 145 -23.04 3.68 0.06
C ALA A 145 -22.89 3.16 -1.39
N ASN A 146 -22.13 3.86 -2.22
CA ASN A 146 -21.81 3.44 -3.59
C ASN A 146 -20.72 2.36 -3.68
N GLY A 147 -20.11 1.96 -2.57
CA GLY A 147 -19.06 0.93 -2.50
C GLY A 147 -17.64 1.47 -2.41
N GLY A 148 -17.43 2.78 -2.51
CA GLY A 148 -16.11 3.40 -2.56
C GLY A 148 -15.44 3.58 -1.21
N PHE A 149 -14.12 3.74 -1.24
CA PHE A 149 -13.29 4.10 -0.08
C PHE A 149 -12.61 5.44 -0.33
N THR A 150 -12.71 6.33 0.65
CA THR A 150 -12.06 7.64 0.60
C THR A 150 -10.62 7.57 1.11
N HIS A 151 -9.83 8.59 0.81
CA HIS A 151 -8.40 8.64 1.15
C HIS A 151 -8.14 8.62 2.68
N SER A 152 -8.81 9.49 3.46
CA SER A 152 -8.59 9.60 4.92
C SER A 152 -9.89 9.70 5.73
N PRO A 153 -10.74 8.66 5.76
CA PRO A 153 -11.95 8.69 6.58
C PRO A 153 -11.60 8.81 8.07
N PRO A 154 -12.40 9.55 8.88
CA PRO A 154 -13.68 10.17 8.51
C PRO A 154 -13.54 11.57 7.89
N SER A 155 -12.32 12.09 7.68
CA SER A 155 -12.13 13.43 7.12
C SER A 155 -12.67 13.50 5.69
N THR A 156 -13.51 14.50 5.46
CA THR A 156 -14.02 14.86 4.13
C THR A 156 -13.38 16.14 3.58
N GLU A 157 -12.40 16.71 4.30
CA GLU A 157 -11.72 17.92 3.88
C GLU A 157 -10.84 17.70 2.65
N ARG A 158 -10.89 18.65 1.69
CA ARG A 158 -10.04 18.63 0.49
C ARG A 158 -10.25 17.32 -0.29
N TYR A 159 -9.17 16.71 -0.79
CA TYR A 159 -9.24 15.44 -1.49
C TYR A 159 -9.42 14.22 -0.57
N TYR A 160 -9.42 14.42 0.77
CA TYR A 160 -9.52 13.29 1.70
C TYR A 160 -10.87 12.58 1.65
N GLY A 161 -11.92 13.29 1.19
CA GLY A 161 -13.26 12.76 0.97
C GLY A 161 -13.49 12.14 -0.42
N HIS A 162 -12.50 12.12 -1.31
CA HIS A 162 -12.66 11.55 -2.65
C HIS A 162 -12.46 10.04 -2.66
N ILE A 163 -13.21 9.33 -3.51
CA ILE A 163 -12.94 7.92 -3.80
C ILE A 163 -11.56 7.83 -4.43
N THR A 164 -10.68 7.00 -3.89
CA THR A 164 -9.25 7.08 -4.20
C THR A 164 -8.72 5.79 -4.81
N ILE A 165 -8.11 5.90 -5.99
CA ILE A 165 -7.34 4.82 -6.63
C ILE A 165 -5.86 4.95 -6.30
N MET A 166 -5.37 6.20 -6.14
CA MET A 166 -3.97 6.45 -5.79
C MET A 166 -3.54 5.70 -4.53
N ASP A 167 -2.24 5.35 -4.49
CA ASP A 167 -1.60 4.62 -3.39
C ASP A 167 -2.36 3.35 -2.96
N ASP A 168 -2.98 2.71 -3.96
CA ASP A 168 -3.70 1.45 -3.90
C ASP A 168 -4.80 1.42 -2.84
N VAL A 169 -5.46 2.55 -2.59
CA VAL A 169 -6.55 2.63 -1.60
C VAL A 169 -7.67 1.65 -1.96
N MET A 170 -8.32 1.81 -3.11
CA MET A 170 -9.38 0.89 -3.54
C MET A 170 -8.85 -0.53 -3.79
N ALA A 171 -7.80 -0.68 -4.60
CA ALA A 171 -7.28 -2.01 -4.98
C ALA A 171 -6.76 -2.81 -3.77
N GLY A 172 -6.08 -2.16 -2.82
CA GLY A 172 -5.54 -2.80 -1.63
C GLY A 172 -6.61 -3.24 -0.63
N VAL A 173 -7.62 -2.38 -0.39
CA VAL A 173 -8.76 -2.73 0.46
C VAL A 173 -9.57 -3.86 -0.17
N LEU A 174 -9.91 -3.76 -1.46
CA LEU A 174 -10.68 -4.81 -2.15
C LEU A 174 -9.88 -6.11 -2.27
N GLY A 175 -8.56 -6.05 -2.44
CA GLY A 175 -7.70 -7.23 -2.41
C GLY A 175 -7.72 -7.95 -1.06
N LEU A 176 -7.77 -7.22 0.07
CA LEU A 176 -7.96 -7.82 1.40
C LEU A 176 -9.34 -8.48 1.52
N LEU A 177 -10.40 -7.80 1.07
CA LEU A 177 -11.75 -8.36 1.15
C LEU A 177 -11.91 -9.59 0.24
N GLN A 178 -11.26 -9.60 -0.92
CA GLN A 178 -11.23 -10.75 -1.83
C GLN A 178 -10.50 -11.94 -1.20
N GLU A 179 -9.34 -11.71 -0.57
CA GLU A 179 -8.60 -12.75 0.16
C GLU A 179 -9.48 -13.43 1.22
N ILE A 180 -10.25 -12.65 1.98
CA ILE A 180 -11.20 -13.16 2.98
C ILE A 180 -12.34 -13.94 2.32
N ARG A 181 -12.94 -13.38 1.27
CA ARG A 181 -14.05 -14.01 0.53
C ARG A 181 -13.65 -15.35 -0.10
N LEU A 182 -12.41 -15.46 -0.56
CA LEU A 182 -11.85 -16.68 -1.15
C LEU A 182 -11.43 -17.73 -0.10
N GLY A 183 -11.66 -17.46 1.20
CA GLY A 183 -11.43 -18.43 2.26
C GLY A 183 -9.97 -18.61 2.66
N SER A 184 -9.14 -17.57 2.54
CA SER A 184 -7.75 -17.60 3.01
C SER A 184 -7.64 -18.12 4.44
N GLU A 185 -6.78 -19.12 4.66
CA GLU A 185 -6.54 -19.72 5.98
C GLU A 185 -6.10 -18.68 7.02
N ARG A 186 -5.44 -17.60 6.57
CA ARG A 186 -5.06 -16.45 7.40
C ARG A 186 -6.22 -15.93 8.24
N PHE A 187 -7.45 -16.03 7.72
CA PHE A 187 -8.66 -15.44 8.31
C PHE A 187 -9.72 -16.48 8.72
N ASN A 188 -9.36 -17.76 8.85
CA ASN A 188 -10.30 -18.84 9.21
C ASN A 188 -10.98 -18.68 10.60
N PHE A 189 -10.45 -17.80 11.45
CA PHE A 189 -11.01 -17.47 12.76
C PHE A 189 -12.13 -16.42 12.73
N LEU A 190 -12.40 -15.82 11.57
CA LEU A 190 -13.42 -14.77 11.46
C LEU A 190 -14.83 -15.38 11.60
N PRO A 191 -15.74 -14.73 12.35
CA PRO A 191 -17.14 -15.17 12.38
C PRO A 191 -17.77 -15.17 10.99
N VAL A 192 -18.57 -16.20 10.68
CA VAL A 192 -19.23 -16.37 9.38
C VAL A 192 -20.03 -15.13 8.96
N GLU A 193 -20.75 -14.51 9.89
CA GLU A 193 -21.53 -13.31 9.60
C GLU A 193 -20.65 -12.11 9.20
N LEU A 194 -19.46 -11.97 9.80
CA LEU A 194 -18.52 -10.92 9.42
C LEU A 194 -17.96 -11.18 8.01
N VAL A 195 -17.65 -12.44 7.68
CA VAL A 195 -17.20 -12.83 6.33
C VAL A 195 -18.26 -12.51 5.28
N LYS A 196 -19.55 -12.74 5.61
CA LYS A 196 -20.67 -12.38 4.74
C LYS A 196 -20.76 -10.86 4.50
N GLN A 197 -20.68 -10.05 5.56
CA GLN A 197 -20.70 -8.58 5.44
C GLN A 197 -19.52 -8.05 4.61
N LEU A 198 -18.32 -8.59 4.83
CA LEU A 198 -17.12 -8.24 4.07
C LEU A 198 -17.24 -8.65 2.60
N SER A 199 -17.87 -9.80 2.34
CA SER A 199 -18.16 -10.28 0.98
C SER A 199 -19.15 -9.39 0.23
N GLU A 200 -20.17 -8.87 0.91
CA GLU A 200 -21.12 -7.91 0.34
C GLU A 200 -20.45 -6.54 0.09
N ALA A 201 -19.60 -6.09 1.02
CA ALA A 201 -18.79 -4.88 0.85
C ALA A 201 -17.84 -4.99 -0.33
N HIS A 202 -17.17 -6.14 -0.49
CA HIS A 202 -16.34 -6.45 -1.65
C HIS A 202 -17.15 -6.32 -2.95
N SER A 203 -18.32 -6.96 -3.05
CA SER A 203 -19.14 -6.92 -4.26
C SER A 203 -19.55 -5.50 -4.67
N ARG A 204 -19.89 -4.63 -3.71
CA ARG A 204 -20.21 -3.22 -4.01
C ARG A 204 -18.98 -2.45 -4.50
N GLY A 205 -17.84 -2.63 -3.84
CA GLY A 205 -16.62 -1.95 -4.22
C GLY A 205 -16.04 -2.42 -5.55
N ASP A 206 -16.10 -3.73 -5.86
CA ASP A 206 -15.71 -4.30 -7.16
C ASP A 206 -16.61 -3.76 -8.28
N ALA A 207 -17.92 -3.69 -8.06
CA ALA A 207 -18.86 -3.10 -9.01
C ALA A 207 -18.52 -1.62 -9.29
N LEU A 208 -18.32 -0.82 -8.24
CA LEU A 208 -17.95 0.58 -8.38
C LEU A 208 -16.60 0.73 -9.10
N LEU A 209 -15.59 -0.06 -8.76
CA LEU A 209 -14.29 0.02 -9.42
C LEU A 209 -14.41 -0.22 -10.94
N LEU A 210 -15.27 -1.14 -11.36
CA LEU A 210 -15.58 -1.38 -12.76
C LEU A 210 -16.44 -0.27 -13.39
N ASP A 211 -17.26 0.46 -12.62
CA ASP A 211 -18.01 1.64 -13.09
C ASP A 211 -17.11 2.85 -13.29
N LEU A 212 -16.07 2.99 -12.46
CA LEU A 212 -15.11 4.10 -12.50
C LEU A 212 -14.11 4.02 -13.65
N GLN A 213 -13.97 2.87 -14.32
CA GLN A 213 -13.06 2.73 -15.45
C GLN A 213 -13.44 3.72 -16.57
N VAL A 214 -12.50 4.59 -16.92
CA VAL A 214 -12.76 5.69 -17.85
C VAL A 214 -12.96 5.14 -19.26
N LYS A 215 -13.93 5.71 -19.97
CA LYS A 215 -14.23 5.40 -21.37
C LYS A 215 -13.93 6.61 -22.25
N THR A 216 -13.23 6.38 -23.35
CA THR A 216 -12.94 7.42 -24.35
C THR A 216 -13.20 6.85 -25.74
N GLY A 217 -14.03 7.53 -26.54
CA GLY A 217 -14.38 7.06 -27.89
C GLY A 217 -15.05 5.69 -27.94
N GLY A 218 -15.74 5.29 -26.86
CA GLY A 218 -16.36 3.96 -26.73
C GLY A 218 -15.42 2.85 -26.26
N GLU A 219 -14.11 3.10 -26.15
CA GLU A 219 -13.12 2.13 -25.67
C GLU A 219 -12.94 2.26 -24.14
N LEU A 220 -12.80 1.12 -23.45
CA LEU A 220 -12.36 1.09 -22.05
C LEU A 220 -10.89 1.45 -21.96
N THR A 221 -10.54 2.31 -21.00
CA THR A 221 -9.17 2.78 -20.78
C THR A 221 -8.65 2.26 -19.44
N ILE A 222 -8.12 3.14 -18.59
CA ILE A 222 -7.67 2.85 -17.24
C ILE A 222 -8.46 3.72 -16.24
N TRP A 223 -7.94 3.94 -15.03
CA TRP A 223 -8.61 4.69 -13.97
C TRP A 223 -7.94 6.03 -13.71
N ALA A 224 -8.72 6.99 -13.22
CA ALA A 224 -8.23 8.23 -12.67
C ALA A 224 -7.73 8.06 -11.23
N GLY A 225 -6.88 8.99 -10.78
CA GLY A 225 -6.29 8.93 -9.44
C GLY A 225 -7.33 9.03 -8.32
N GLN A 226 -8.31 9.90 -8.50
CA GLN A 226 -9.40 10.12 -7.55
C GLN A 226 -10.69 10.45 -8.30
N TYR A 227 -11.82 10.19 -7.63
CA TYR A 227 -13.15 10.48 -8.13
C TYR A 227 -13.95 11.18 -7.04
N ASP A 228 -14.76 12.16 -7.44
CA ASP A 228 -15.73 12.76 -6.54
C ASP A 228 -16.71 11.70 -6.03
N ALA A 229 -17.00 11.73 -4.72
CA ALA A 229 -17.75 10.67 -4.05
C ALA A 229 -19.24 10.61 -4.47
N ILE A 230 -19.76 11.69 -5.07
CA ILE A 230 -21.18 11.81 -5.44
C ILE A 230 -21.35 11.66 -6.95
N SER A 231 -20.67 12.51 -7.73
CA SER A 231 -20.78 12.53 -9.19
C SER A 231 -20.02 11.40 -9.88
N LEU A 232 -19.08 10.76 -9.18
CA LEU A 232 -18.19 9.72 -9.71
C LEU A 232 -17.32 10.20 -10.88
N LEU A 233 -17.16 11.51 -11.06
CA LEU A 233 -16.28 12.07 -12.07
C LEU A 233 -14.83 12.12 -11.54
N PRO A 234 -13.83 11.90 -12.41
CA PRO A 234 -12.43 12.16 -12.08
C PRO A 234 -12.23 13.55 -11.49
N THR A 235 -11.46 13.66 -10.41
CA THR A 235 -11.19 14.93 -9.72
C THR A 235 -9.70 15.05 -9.38
N GLN A 236 -9.28 16.25 -8.98
CA GLN A 236 -7.91 16.57 -8.59
C GLN A 236 -7.65 16.20 -7.12
N ALA A 237 -6.42 15.79 -6.80
CA ALA A 237 -5.93 15.69 -5.42
C ALA A 237 -5.06 16.88 -5.01
N ARG A 238 -3.74 16.64 -4.85
CA ARG A 238 -2.78 17.73 -4.58
C ARG A 238 -2.68 18.63 -5.83
N PRO A 239 -2.21 19.89 -5.71
CA PRO A 239 -2.15 20.80 -6.85
C PRO A 239 -1.44 20.22 -8.09
N PHE A 240 -0.39 19.43 -7.88
CA PHE A 240 0.38 18.78 -8.95
C PHE A 240 -0.20 17.43 -9.42
N GLU A 241 -1.40 17.06 -8.98
CA GLU A 241 -2.11 15.81 -9.30
C GLU A 241 -3.49 16.14 -9.85
N LEU A 242 -3.49 16.72 -11.06
CA LEU A 242 -4.67 17.13 -11.78
C LEU A 242 -5.61 15.93 -12.03
N ALA A 243 -6.90 16.21 -12.27
CA ALA A 243 -7.87 15.19 -12.69
C ALA A 243 -7.37 14.50 -13.97
N SER A 244 -6.92 13.25 -13.83
CA SER A 244 -6.18 12.54 -14.87
C SER A 244 -6.20 11.04 -14.64
N LEU A 245 -5.97 10.30 -15.73
CA LEU A 245 -5.70 8.87 -15.67
C LEU A 245 -4.35 8.63 -15.00
N VAL A 246 -4.25 7.59 -14.16
CA VAL A 246 -3.03 7.25 -13.42
C VAL A 246 -2.48 5.90 -13.86
N SER A 247 -1.35 5.91 -14.57
CA SER A 247 -0.84 4.67 -15.19
C SER A 247 -0.31 3.68 -14.16
N ARG A 248 0.44 4.15 -13.15
CA ARG A 248 1.05 3.29 -12.11
C ARG A 248 -0.02 2.55 -11.31
N GLU A 249 -0.96 3.26 -10.74
CA GLU A 249 -1.95 2.69 -9.82
C GLU A 249 -3.01 1.89 -10.56
N SER A 250 -3.24 2.20 -11.85
CA SER A 250 -4.07 1.35 -12.71
C SER A 250 -3.43 -0.03 -12.96
N VAL A 251 -2.10 -0.19 -12.87
CA VAL A 251 -1.47 -1.52 -12.91
C VAL A 251 -1.95 -2.36 -11.73
N ASP A 252 -1.98 -1.79 -10.53
CA ASP A 252 -2.37 -2.51 -9.32
C ASP A 252 -3.88 -2.76 -9.26
N VAL A 253 -4.71 -1.90 -9.88
CA VAL A 253 -6.12 -2.22 -10.16
C VAL A 253 -6.23 -3.45 -11.08
N VAL A 254 -5.47 -3.50 -12.18
CA VAL A 254 -5.51 -4.65 -13.10
C VAL A 254 -5.06 -5.93 -12.40
N ARG A 255 -3.99 -5.87 -11.58
CA ARG A 255 -3.53 -7.01 -10.77
C ARG A 255 -4.60 -7.49 -9.80
N TYR A 256 -5.29 -6.57 -9.12
CA TYR A 256 -6.43 -6.90 -8.29
C TYR A 256 -7.50 -7.65 -9.09
N LEU A 257 -7.94 -7.11 -10.24
CA LEU A 257 -8.97 -7.76 -11.05
C LEU A 257 -8.53 -9.13 -11.58
N MET A 258 -7.25 -9.28 -11.95
CA MET A 258 -6.66 -10.54 -12.41
C MET A 258 -6.49 -11.59 -11.30
N SER A 259 -6.50 -11.18 -10.04
CA SER A 259 -6.37 -12.09 -8.90
C SER A 259 -7.65 -12.86 -8.59
N ASP A 260 -8.78 -12.46 -9.17
CA ASP A 260 -10.03 -13.23 -9.13
C ASP A 260 -9.82 -14.53 -9.96
N PRO A 261 -9.96 -15.73 -9.35
CA PRO A 261 -9.72 -16.99 -10.06
C PRO A 261 -10.80 -17.31 -11.10
N MET A 262 -11.97 -16.66 -11.03
CA MET A 262 -13.06 -16.86 -11.98
C MET A 262 -13.70 -15.49 -12.32
N PRO A 263 -12.93 -14.59 -12.98
CA PRO A 263 -13.36 -13.22 -13.20
C PRO A 263 -14.53 -13.20 -14.17
N ALA A 264 -15.63 -12.54 -13.80
CA ALA A 264 -16.80 -12.40 -14.66
C ALA A 264 -16.50 -11.67 -15.98
N ALA A 265 -17.37 -11.80 -16.99
CA ALA A 265 -17.15 -11.20 -18.31
C ALA A 265 -16.86 -9.69 -18.26
N ARG A 266 -17.58 -8.94 -17.42
CA ARG A 266 -17.36 -7.50 -17.22
C ARG A 266 -15.95 -7.20 -16.69
N LYS A 267 -15.45 -8.00 -15.74
CA LYS A 267 -14.11 -7.89 -15.17
C LYS A 267 -13.03 -8.21 -16.20
N ARG A 268 -13.23 -9.25 -17.01
CA ARG A 268 -12.34 -9.58 -18.14
C ARG A 268 -12.26 -8.44 -19.16
N LEU A 269 -13.39 -7.84 -19.54
CA LEU A 269 -13.43 -6.68 -20.43
C LEU A 269 -12.63 -5.49 -19.85
N ALA A 270 -12.77 -5.23 -18.56
CA ALA A 270 -12.02 -4.18 -17.88
C ALA A 270 -10.50 -4.42 -17.93
N ILE A 271 -10.06 -5.65 -17.62
CA ILE A 271 -8.65 -6.07 -17.71
C ILE A 271 -8.12 -5.90 -19.14
N HIS A 272 -8.84 -6.42 -20.14
CA HIS A 272 -8.44 -6.33 -21.54
C HIS A 272 -8.35 -4.87 -22.03
N GLY A 273 -9.31 -4.02 -21.67
CA GLY A 273 -9.31 -2.60 -22.00
C GLY A 273 -8.10 -1.87 -21.43
N ALA A 274 -7.80 -2.08 -20.15
CA ALA A 274 -6.64 -1.47 -19.50
C ALA A 274 -5.30 -1.94 -20.12
N VAL A 275 -5.17 -3.23 -20.41
CA VAL A 275 -3.98 -3.78 -21.07
C VAL A 275 -3.81 -3.24 -22.49
N ALA A 276 -4.89 -3.15 -23.26
CA ALA A 276 -4.86 -2.54 -24.59
C ALA A 276 -4.45 -1.06 -24.51
N TRP A 277 -4.96 -0.34 -23.52
CA TRP A 277 -4.58 1.05 -23.26
C TRP A 277 -3.10 1.20 -22.93
N PHE A 278 -2.55 0.36 -22.03
CA PHE A 278 -1.12 0.41 -21.68
C PHE A 278 -0.22 0.16 -22.90
N LYS A 279 -0.61 -0.76 -23.80
CA LYS A 279 0.13 -1.01 -25.05
C LYS A 279 0.05 0.19 -26.01
N LYS A 280 -1.11 0.82 -26.14
CA LYS A 280 -1.37 1.93 -27.07
C LYS A 280 -0.68 3.23 -26.66
N TYR A 281 -0.61 3.53 -25.37
CA TYR A 281 -0.10 4.81 -24.83
C TYR A 281 1.29 4.70 -24.17
N ALA A 282 2.01 3.61 -24.46
CA ALA A 282 3.42 3.50 -24.13
C ALA A 282 4.24 4.52 -24.92
N LEU A 283 5.19 5.18 -24.26
CA LEU A 283 6.07 6.17 -24.87
C LEU A 283 7.39 5.49 -25.27
N THR A 284 7.85 5.77 -26.48
CA THR A 284 9.12 5.28 -27.05
C THR A 284 9.96 6.47 -27.54
N GLY A 285 11.21 6.21 -27.92
CA GLY A 285 12.13 7.25 -28.40
C GLY A 285 12.66 8.18 -27.29
N ILE A 286 12.38 7.85 -26.03
CA ILE A 286 12.73 8.67 -24.86
C ILE A 286 13.15 7.78 -23.67
N ASP A 287 14.02 8.31 -22.80
CA ASP A 287 14.33 7.72 -21.50
C ASP A 287 14.47 8.78 -20.41
N MET A 288 14.26 8.35 -19.17
CA MET A 288 14.44 9.21 -18.01
C MET A 288 15.71 8.82 -17.25
N VAL A 289 16.71 9.68 -17.31
CA VAL A 289 18.03 9.43 -16.73
C VAL A 289 18.28 10.28 -15.50
N LYS A 290 19.11 9.74 -14.60
CA LYS A 290 19.65 10.49 -13.47
C LYS A 290 20.96 11.14 -13.91
N VAL A 291 21.07 12.44 -13.69
CA VAL A 291 22.30 13.20 -13.90
C VAL A 291 22.83 13.70 -12.56
N GLU A 292 24.14 13.75 -12.41
CA GLU A 292 24.77 14.35 -11.24
C GLU A 292 24.40 15.83 -11.13
N ALA A 293 24.15 16.31 -9.91
CA ALA A 293 23.84 17.70 -9.65
C ALA A 293 24.14 18.04 -8.19
N GLU A 294 24.49 19.30 -7.93
CA GLU A 294 24.88 19.79 -6.60
C GLU A 294 23.97 19.27 -5.48
N PRO A 295 24.49 18.76 -4.35
CA PRO A 295 23.68 18.27 -3.24
C PRO A 295 22.74 19.35 -2.69
N VAL A 296 21.44 19.04 -2.61
CA VAL A 296 20.42 19.92 -2.01
C VAL A 296 19.59 19.13 -1.02
N ARG A 297 19.39 19.71 0.18
CA ARG A 297 18.47 19.19 1.19
C ARG A 297 17.08 19.80 1.00
N TYR A 298 16.09 18.95 0.75
CA TYR A 298 14.68 19.29 0.78
C TYR A 298 14.02 18.82 2.08
N LYS A 299 12.76 19.20 2.28
CA LYS A 299 12.01 18.89 3.51
C LYS A 299 11.95 17.39 3.81
N TYR A 300 11.74 16.55 2.79
CA TYR A 300 11.49 15.11 2.96
C TYR A 300 12.57 14.23 2.31
N HIS A 301 13.54 14.80 1.60
CA HIS A 301 14.61 14.04 0.97
C HIS A 301 15.85 14.91 0.71
N THR A 302 16.98 14.26 0.44
CA THR A 302 18.20 14.91 -0.05
C THR A 302 18.47 14.39 -1.45
N SER A 303 18.84 15.27 -2.37
CA SER A 303 19.22 14.87 -3.72
C SER A 303 20.62 15.39 -4.08
N ASN A 304 21.50 14.49 -4.48
CA ASN A 304 22.79 14.77 -5.14
C ASN A 304 22.71 14.47 -6.65
N TRP A 305 21.49 14.41 -7.19
CA TRP A 305 21.21 14.17 -8.61
C TRP A 305 19.98 14.96 -9.06
N ASP A 306 19.72 14.96 -10.36
CA ASP A 306 18.50 15.45 -10.98
C ASP A 306 17.97 14.45 -12.01
N ARG A 307 16.71 14.60 -12.38
CA ARG A 307 16.01 13.73 -13.32
C ARG A 307 15.70 14.51 -14.58
N VAL A 308 16.16 14.01 -15.72
CA VAL A 308 15.94 14.65 -17.02
C VAL A 308 15.40 13.63 -18.02
N MET A 309 14.65 14.13 -18.99
CA MET A 309 14.20 13.35 -20.14
C MET A 309 15.21 13.50 -21.27
N VAL A 310 15.62 12.39 -21.88
CA VAL A 310 16.52 12.35 -23.05
C VAL A 310 15.84 11.61 -24.19
N ALA A 311 16.15 12.00 -25.43
CA ALA A 311 15.74 11.24 -26.61
C ALA A 311 16.70 10.07 -26.82
N THR A 312 16.17 8.89 -27.12
CA THR A 312 16.95 7.67 -27.40
C THR A 312 16.08 6.59 -28.01
N ASP A 313 16.60 5.88 -29.02
CA ASP A 313 15.91 4.77 -29.68
C ASP A 313 16.15 3.42 -28.98
N ASP A 314 17.12 3.35 -28.06
CA ASP A 314 17.57 2.11 -27.42
C ASP A 314 16.88 1.82 -26.07
N SER A 315 15.80 2.54 -25.77
CA SER A 315 15.13 2.51 -24.48
C SER A 315 13.84 1.69 -24.51
N PRO A 316 13.62 0.77 -23.55
CA PRO A 316 12.33 0.10 -23.40
C PRO A 316 11.22 1.11 -23.13
N PRO A 317 9.96 0.79 -23.52
CA PRO A 317 8.85 1.72 -23.36
C PRO A 317 8.69 2.23 -21.93
N ILE A 318 8.28 3.49 -21.81
CA ILE A 318 8.05 4.19 -20.54
C ILE A 318 6.65 4.82 -20.55
N TRP A 319 6.05 5.02 -19.37
CA TRP A 319 4.74 5.64 -19.23
C TRP A 319 4.82 6.84 -18.33
N ALA A 320 4.14 7.93 -18.68
CA ALA A 320 3.91 9.03 -17.74
C ALA A 320 3.03 8.53 -16.58
N ARG A 321 3.14 9.11 -15.40
CA ARG A 321 2.24 8.75 -14.29
C ARG A 321 0.82 9.24 -14.57
N PHE A 322 0.69 10.42 -15.19
CA PHE A 322 -0.57 11.08 -15.44
C PHE A 322 -0.84 11.26 -16.93
N TYR A 323 -2.06 10.93 -17.36
CA TYR A 323 -2.53 11.15 -18.73
C TYR A 323 -3.85 11.91 -18.74
N ASP A 324 -4.00 12.80 -19.72
CA ASP A 324 -5.18 13.64 -19.92
C ASP A 324 -6.42 12.77 -20.22
N LEU A 325 -7.55 13.08 -19.57
CA LEU A 325 -8.79 12.29 -19.67
C LEU A 325 -9.39 12.26 -21.08
N VAL A 326 -9.09 13.26 -21.91
CA VAL A 326 -9.68 13.42 -23.25
C VAL A 326 -8.67 13.03 -24.32
N THR A 327 -7.49 13.67 -24.30
CA THR A 327 -6.46 13.49 -25.33
C THR A 327 -5.61 12.24 -25.12
N GLN A 328 -5.67 11.65 -23.92
CA GLN A 328 -4.90 10.45 -23.57
C GLN A 328 -3.38 10.66 -23.73
N GLN A 329 -2.92 11.92 -23.63
CA GLN A 329 -1.52 12.31 -23.70
C GLN A 329 -0.95 12.57 -22.29
N PRO A 330 0.37 12.38 -22.09
CA PRO A 330 1.03 12.72 -20.83
C PRO A 330 0.71 14.14 -20.34
N ILE A 331 0.49 14.28 -19.04
CA ILE A 331 0.37 15.59 -18.38
C ILE A 331 1.38 15.72 -17.25
N LEU A 332 1.87 16.93 -17.07
CA LEU A 332 2.77 17.34 -16.00
C LEU A 332 2.21 18.58 -15.32
N ALA A 333 2.47 18.72 -14.03
CA ALA A 333 2.04 19.90 -13.27
C ALA A 333 3.09 20.34 -12.25
N ASN A 334 3.19 21.65 -12.02
CA ASN A 334 4.07 22.20 -10.99
C ASN A 334 3.35 22.28 -9.62
N ARG A 335 4.05 22.72 -8.57
CA ARG A 335 3.48 22.84 -7.21
C ARG A 335 2.33 23.84 -7.11
N GLN A 336 2.21 24.76 -8.07
CA GLN A 336 1.13 25.72 -8.18
C GLN A 336 -0.09 25.14 -8.89
N GLY A 337 -0.02 23.90 -9.37
CA GLY A 337 -1.07 23.21 -10.12
C GLY A 337 -1.24 23.70 -11.55
N GLN A 338 -0.22 24.35 -12.10
CA GLN A 338 -0.20 24.75 -13.50
C GLN A 338 0.30 23.58 -14.34
N ARG A 339 -0.40 23.28 -15.44
CA ARG A 339 0.07 22.34 -16.45
C ARG A 339 1.38 22.87 -17.05
N VAL A 340 2.36 21.99 -17.19
CA VAL A 340 3.64 22.29 -17.84
C VAL A 340 3.89 21.29 -18.95
N GLU A 341 4.72 21.67 -19.92
CA GLU A 341 4.95 20.87 -21.14
C GLU A 341 6.06 19.84 -20.94
N THR A 342 7.07 20.19 -20.14
CA THR A 342 8.28 19.37 -19.99
C THR A 342 8.65 19.16 -18.54
N LEU A 343 9.35 18.05 -18.27
CA LEU A 343 9.88 17.75 -16.94
C LEU A 343 10.81 18.86 -16.43
N ALA A 344 11.54 19.54 -17.32
CA ALA A 344 12.44 20.65 -16.96
C ALA A 344 11.74 21.83 -16.27
N GLN A 345 10.45 22.04 -16.54
CA GLN A 345 9.64 23.10 -15.91
C GLN A 345 9.12 22.71 -14.51
N ILE A 346 9.26 21.45 -14.11
CA ILE A 346 8.95 20.99 -12.74
C ILE A 346 10.18 21.23 -11.87
N SER A 347 10.04 21.85 -10.69
CA SER A 347 11.18 22.07 -9.77
C SER A 347 11.97 20.78 -9.49
N ARG A 348 13.30 20.86 -9.35
CA ARG A 348 14.19 19.72 -9.02
C ARG A 348 13.73 18.94 -7.79
N GLU A 349 13.18 19.62 -6.79
CA GLU A 349 12.58 19.00 -5.61
C GLU A 349 11.48 17.99 -5.95
N ARG A 350 10.60 18.32 -6.89
CA ARG A 350 9.54 17.43 -7.38
C ARG A 350 10.03 16.42 -8.40
N ARG A 351 11.01 16.74 -9.25
CA ARG A 351 11.60 15.77 -10.19
C ARG A 351 12.32 14.61 -9.48
N THR A 352 12.92 14.91 -8.33
CA THR A 352 13.71 13.95 -7.55
C THR A 352 12.92 13.28 -6.43
N GLY A 353 11.83 13.89 -5.97
CA GLY A 353 10.98 13.39 -4.89
C GLY A 353 9.63 12.83 -5.33
N TYR A 354 9.33 12.81 -6.63
CA TYR A 354 8.08 12.30 -7.18
C TYR A 354 8.32 11.61 -8.53
N ASP A 355 7.73 10.45 -8.73
CA ASP A 355 7.84 9.74 -10.00
C ASP A 355 6.83 10.26 -11.02
N TRP A 356 7.33 10.91 -12.07
CA TRP A 356 6.53 11.45 -13.17
C TRP A 356 6.40 10.51 -14.36
N TYR A 357 7.36 9.62 -14.55
CA TYR A 357 7.29 8.53 -15.51
C TYR A 357 7.97 7.29 -14.92
N GLY A 358 7.59 6.13 -15.43
CA GLY A 358 8.11 4.86 -14.97
C GLY A 358 7.74 3.72 -15.92
N ARG A 359 8.30 2.55 -15.65
CA ARG A 359 8.06 1.33 -16.41
C ARG A 359 7.09 0.38 -15.71
N TRP A 360 6.18 0.93 -14.90
CA TRP A 360 5.27 0.15 -14.05
C TRP A 360 4.41 -0.86 -14.82
N PRO A 361 3.85 -0.52 -16.00
CA PRO A 361 3.10 -1.49 -16.78
C PRO A 361 3.94 -2.61 -17.41
N ALA A 362 5.27 -2.47 -17.51
CA ALA A 362 6.09 -3.41 -18.27
C ALA A 362 5.98 -4.86 -17.76
N PRO A 363 6.18 -5.17 -16.45
CA PRO A 363 6.03 -6.54 -15.95
C PRO A 363 4.61 -7.10 -16.13
N LEU A 364 3.58 -6.25 -15.99
CA LEU A 364 2.20 -6.63 -16.23
C LEU A 364 2.00 -7.09 -17.68
N LEU A 365 2.56 -6.35 -18.65
CA LEU A 365 2.41 -6.62 -20.07
C LEU A 365 3.25 -7.81 -20.56
N THR A 366 4.47 -7.96 -20.05
CA THR A 366 5.42 -8.99 -20.51
C THR A 366 5.11 -10.36 -19.92
N ASP A 367 4.77 -10.40 -18.63
CA ASP A 367 4.77 -11.64 -17.86
C ASP A 367 3.39 -11.94 -17.28
N GLU A 368 2.86 -11.04 -16.45
CA GLU A 368 1.70 -11.34 -15.60
C GLU A 368 0.42 -11.55 -16.41
N TYR A 369 0.16 -10.70 -17.40
CA TYR A 369 -1.04 -10.79 -18.23
C TYR A 369 -1.03 -12.02 -19.14
N ASN A 370 0.12 -12.37 -19.71
CA ASN A 370 0.26 -13.57 -20.54
C ASN A 370 0.00 -14.83 -19.71
N ALA A 371 0.58 -14.92 -18.52
CA ALA A 371 0.32 -16.03 -17.59
C ALA A 371 -1.17 -16.13 -17.21
N TRP A 372 -1.82 -15.00 -16.95
CA TRP A 372 -3.26 -14.97 -16.65
C TRP A 372 -4.13 -15.43 -17.83
N GLN A 373 -3.80 -15.02 -19.07
CA GLN A 373 -4.53 -15.48 -20.25
C GLN A 373 -4.39 -17.00 -20.46
N GLN A 374 -3.18 -17.54 -20.31
CA GLN A 374 -2.92 -18.97 -20.45
C GLN A 374 -3.70 -19.79 -19.43
N LYS A 375 -3.71 -19.36 -18.16
CA LYS A 375 -4.48 -20.00 -17.09
C LYS A 375 -5.96 -20.09 -17.44
N HIS A 376 -6.58 -18.96 -17.82
CA HIS A 376 -8.02 -18.91 -18.07
C HIS A 376 -8.44 -19.54 -19.41
N ALA A 377 -7.54 -19.65 -20.38
CA ALA A 377 -7.79 -20.42 -21.60
C ALA A 377 -7.82 -21.93 -21.31
N ALA A 378 -6.91 -22.42 -20.47
CA ALA A 378 -6.89 -23.83 -20.04
C ALA A 378 -8.14 -24.20 -19.22
N ASP A 379 -8.62 -23.31 -18.36
CA ASP A 379 -9.83 -23.55 -17.56
C ASP A 379 -11.10 -23.69 -18.43
N VAL A 380 -11.20 -22.90 -19.51
CA VAL A 380 -12.29 -23.05 -20.50
C VAL A 380 -12.19 -24.36 -21.27
N ALA A 381 -10.98 -24.80 -21.64
CA ALA A 381 -10.78 -26.06 -22.35
C ALA A 381 -11.07 -27.29 -21.47
N ASN A 382 -10.87 -27.20 -20.15
CA ASN A 382 -11.13 -28.30 -19.20
C ASN A 382 -12.60 -28.40 -18.74
N THR A 383 -13.44 -27.42 -19.11
CA THR A 383 -14.87 -27.37 -18.74
C THR A 383 -15.81 -27.63 -19.91
N GLN A 384 -15.25 -27.85 -21.11
CA GLN A 384 -15.93 -28.36 -22.32
C GLN A 384 -15.60 -29.85 -22.50
#